data_AF-A0A661RIY1-F1
#
_entry.id   AF-A0A661RIY1-F1
#
_cell.length_a   1.000
_cell.length_b   1.000
_cell.length_c   1.000
_cell.angle_alpha   90.00
_cell.angle_beta   90.00
_cell.angle_gamma   90.00
#
_symmetry.space_group_name_H-M   'P 1'
#
loop_
_entity.id
_entity.type
_entity.pdbx_description
1 polymer ?
#
loop_
_entity_poly.entity_id
_entity_poly.type
_entity_poly.pdbx_seq_one_letter_code
_entity_poly.pdbx_strand_id
1 'polypeptide(L)'
;LARHWKERTASEKSEFVALFGRLLKDTYIRKMEGYTDEKVVFLSERVRKKKAQIDTKIITKTVEIPINYRMFTQKNDQWMVYDMVIEGVSLIGNYRSQFGQMLEKDSFEDLMEKLEKK
;
A
#
# COMPACT_ATOMS: atom_id res chain seq x y z
N LEU A 1 9.32 0.38 8.64
CA LEU A 1 10.40 -0.59 8.96
C LEU A 1 11.80 -0.01 8.77
N ALA A 2 12.21 0.50 7.60
CA ALA A 2 13.48 1.24 7.43
C ALA A 2 14.70 0.55 8.10
N ARG A 3 15.30 1.15 9.14
CA ARG A 3 16.42 0.54 9.90
C ARG A 3 16.06 -0.84 10.48
N HIS A 4 14.85 -0.97 11.04
CA HIS A 4 14.34 -2.21 11.63
C HIS A 4 14.18 -3.33 10.59
N TRP A 5 14.06 -3.01 9.29
CA TRP A 5 14.02 -4.03 8.23
C TRP A 5 15.37 -4.70 8.00
N LYS A 6 16.48 -3.95 8.12
CA LYS A 6 17.81 -4.47 7.79
C LYS A 6 18.23 -5.60 8.73
N GLU A 7 17.83 -5.50 9.99
CA GLU A 7 18.18 -6.41 11.08
C GLU A 7 17.34 -7.70 11.10
N ARG A 8 16.32 -7.84 10.23
CA ARG A 8 15.47 -9.04 10.19
C ARG A 8 16.07 -10.16 9.35
N THR A 9 15.88 -11.38 9.82
CA THR A 9 16.18 -12.62 9.10
C THR A 9 15.33 -12.74 7.82
N ALA A 10 15.73 -13.64 6.92
CA ALA A 10 14.96 -13.91 5.71
C ALA A 10 13.54 -14.43 6.04
N SER A 11 13.40 -15.24 7.11
CA SER A 11 12.12 -15.79 7.56
C SER A 11 11.18 -14.68 8.01
N GLU A 12 11.62 -13.84 8.95
CA GLU A 12 10.82 -12.71 9.46
C GLU A 12 10.40 -11.74 8.35
N LYS A 13 11.29 -11.48 7.39
CA LYS A 13 10.98 -10.65 6.22
C LYS A 13 9.89 -11.27 5.36
N SER A 14 9.98 -12.58 5.09
CA SER A 14 9.00 -13.30 4.28
C SER A 14 7.63 -13.30 4.96
N GLU A 15 7.60 -13.60 6.25
CA GLU A 15 6.39 -13.64 7.05
C GLU A 15 5.74 -12.25 7.13
N PHE A 16 6.53 -11.20 7.38
CA PHE A 16 6.03 -9.82 7.39
C PHE A 16 5.40 -9.45 6.04
N VAL A 17 6.06 -9.77 4.91
CA VAL A 17 5.52 -9.47 3.58
C VAL A 17 4.19 -10.19 3.36
N ALA A 18 4.07 -11.44 3.80
CA ALA A 18 2.83 -12.20 3.69
C ALA A 18 1.69 -11.57 4.52
N LEU A 19 1.94 -11.29 5.79
CA LEU A 19 0.94 -10.71 6.69
C LEU A 19 0.55 -9.28 6.27
N PHE A 20 1.53 -8.45 5.95
CA PHE A 20 1.26 -7.08 5.51
C PHE A 20 0.54 -7.07 4.16
N GLY A 21 0.86 -7.98 3.24
CA GLY A 21 0.13 -8.16 1.99
C GLY A 21 -1.33 -8.53 2.21
N ARG A 22 -1.61 -9.44 3.16
CA ARG A 22 -2.99 -9.78 3.56
C ARG A 22 -3.72 -8.58 4.12
N LEU A 23 -3.11 -7.84 5.05
CA LEU A 23 -3.69 -6.62 5.64
C LEU A 23 -4.09 -5.61 4.55
N LEU A 24 -3.21 -5.35 3.58
CA LEU A 24 -3.50 -4.42 2.49
C LEU A 24 -4.65 -4.91 1.61
N LYS A 25 -4.68 -6.21 1.28
CA LYS A 25 -5.79 -6.81 0.53
C LYS A 25 -7.11 -6.64 1.27
N ASP A 26 -7.12 -6.92 2.57
CA ASP A 26 -8.35 -6.95 3.36
C ASP A 26 -8.87 -5.55 3.68
N THR A 27 -7.96 -4.58 3.85
CA THR A 27 -8.33 -3.21 4.20
C THR A 27 -8.76 -2.39 2.98
N TYR A 28 -8.18 -2.64 1.80
CA TYR A 28 -8.34 -1.78 0.62
C TYR A 28 -8.90 -2.51 -0.60
N ILE A 29 -8.40 -3.71 -0.93
CA ILE A 29 -8.85 -4.44 -2.12
C ILE A 29 -10.27 -4.98 -1.93
N ARG A 30 -10.62 -5.54 -0.77
CA ARG A 30 -12.00 -5.98 -0.51
C ARG A 30 -13.02 -4.84 -0.58
N LYS A 31 -12.64 -3.63 -0.16
CA LYS A 31 -13.50 -2.45 -0.31
C LYS A 31 -13.69 -2.09 -1.78
N MET A 32 -12.65 -2.28 -2.59
CA MET A 32 -12.72 -2.10 -4.04
C MET A 32 -13.56 -3.18 -4.75
N GLU A 33 -13.53 -4.43 -4.29
CA GLU A 33 -14.36 -5.50 -4.84
C GLU A 33 -15.87 -5.28 -4.59
N GLY A 34 -16.23 -4.50 -3.57
CA GLY A 34 -17.62 -4.07 -3.34
C GLY A 34 -18.13 -3.03 -4.34
N TYR A 35 -17.26 -2.45 -5.16
CA TYR A 35 -17.59 -1.45 -6.16
C TYR A 35 -17.93 -2.11 -7.50
N THR A 36 -19.15 -2.65 -7.62
CA THR A 36 -19.58 -3.38 -8.82
C THR A 36 -20.00 -2.48 -9.98
N ASP A 37 -20.46 -1.25 -9.70
CA ASP A 37 -21.08 -0.35 -10.69
C ASP A 37 -20.39 1.04 -10.77
N GLU A 38 -19.25 1.21 -10.12
CA GLU A 38 -18.61 2.52 -9.97
C GLU A 38 -17.67 2.83 -11.14
N LYS A 39 -17.71 4.09 -11.60
CA LYS A 39 -16.91 4.51 -12.75
C LYS A 39 -15.52 4.94 -12.29
N VAL A 40 -14.49 4.23 -12.75
CA VAL A 40 -13.11 4.68 -12.62
C VAL A 40 -12.79 5.66 -13.75
N VAL A 41 -12.40 6.89 -13.40
CA VAL A 41 -11.97 7.91 -14.36
C VAL A 41 -10.48 8.14 -14.23
N PHE A 42 -9.76 7.98 -15.33
CA PHE A 42 -8.34 8.33 -15.42
C PHE A 42 -8.22 9.82 -15.74
N LEU A 43 -7.46 10.54 -14.91
CA LEU A 43 -7.34 12.00 -14.97
C LEU A 43 -6.04 12.42 -15.65
N SER A 44 -4.91 11.84 -15.25
CA SER A 44 -3.62 12.12 -15.87
C SER A 44 -2.60 11.04 -15.57
N GLU A 45 -1.56 10.98 -16.41
CA GLU A 45 -0.37 10.18 -16.17
C GLU A 45 0.89 11.06 -16.20
N ARG A 46 1.85 10.72 -15.35
CA ARG A 46 3.17 11.36 -15.32
C ARG A 46 4.23 10.29 -15.21
N VAL A 47 5.01 10.09 -16.26
CA VAL A 47 6.10 9.09 -16.32
C VAL A 47 7.46 9.79 -16.28
N ARG A 48 8.36 9.30 -15.43
CA ARG A 48 9.76 9.76 -15.32
C ARG A 48 10.69 8.55 -15.14
N LYS A 49 11.39 8.17 -16.21
CA LYS A 49 12.27 6.98 -16.25
C LYS A 49 11.50 5.74 -15.77
N LYS A 50 11.92 5.16 -14.63
CA LYS A 50 11.34 3.96 -14.04
C LYS A 50 10.24 4.22 -13.02
N LYS A 51 9.68 5.42 -12.98
CA LYS A 51 8.61 5.80 -12.06
C LYS A 51 7.47 6.43 -12.83
N ALA A 52 6.25 6.15 -12.39
CA ALA A 52 5.06 6.80 -12.92
C ALA A 52 4.10 7.14 -11.78
N GLN A 53 3.26 8.14 -12.02
CA GLN A 53 2.07 8.38 -11.23
C GLN A 53 0.86 8.43 -12.16
N ILE A 54 -0.17 7.66 -11.83
CA ILE A 54 -1.46 7.67 -12.52
C ILE A 54 -2.49 8.23 -11.55
N ASP A 55 -3.12 9.34 -11.93
CA ASP A 55 -4.19 9.96 -11.15
C ASP A 55 -5.53 9.45 -11.65
N THR A 56 -6.34 8.91 -10.76
CA THR A 56 -7.71 8.48 -11.05
C THR A 56 -8.68 9.05 -10.03
N LYS A 57 -9.97 8.92 -10.33
CA LYS A 57 -11.04 9.03 -9.34
C LYS A 57 -12.02 7.89 -9.50
N ILE A 58 -12.50 7.35 -8.39
CA ILE A 58 -13.64 6.44 -8.35
C ILE A 58 -14.88 7.31 -8.13
N ILE A 59 -15.88 7.15 -8.99
CA ILE A 59 -17.17 7.84 -8.88
C ILE A 59 -18.22 6.85 -8.42
N THR A 60 -18.77 7.11 -7.24
CA THR A 60 -19.95 6.42 -6.70
C THR A 60 -21.18 7.30 -6.89
N LYS A 61 -22.36 6.83 -6.47
CA LYS A 61 -23.59 7.65 -6.51
C LYS A 61 -23.53 8.88 -5.61
N THR A 62 -22.69 8.87 -4.58
CA THR A 62 -22.69 9.89 -3.51
C THR A 62 -21.35 10.54 -3.27
N VAL A 63 -20.24 9.90 -3.65
CA VAL A 63 -18.89 10.37 -3.37
C VAL A 63 -17.96 10.17 -4.56
N GLU A 64 -16.97 11.05 -4.66
CA GLU A 64 -15.85 10.92 -5.58
C GLU A 64 -14.58 10.72 -4.77
N ILE A 65 -13.86 9.62 -5.03
CA ILE A 65 -12.68 9.24 -4.25
C ILE A 65 -11.45 9.36 -5.16
N PRO A 66 -10.60 10.38 -4.98
CA PRO A 66 -9.37 10.50 -5.75
C PRO A 66 -8.35 9.44 -5.29
N ILE A 67 -7.74 8.76 -6.26
CA ILE A 67 -6.70 7.75 -6.02
C ILE A 67 -5.51 8.04 -6.94
N ASN A 68 -4.32 8.20 -6.36
CA ASN A 68 -3.08 8.30 -7.13
C ASN A 68 -2.27 7.01 -6.98
N TYR A 69 -2.07 6.29 -8.09
CA TYR A 69 -1.20 5.12 -8.13
C TYR A 69 0.23 5.55 -8.38
N ARG A 70 1.14 5.24 -7.47
CA ARG A 70 2.57 5.42 -7.67
C ARG A 70 3.18 4.09 -8.11
N MET A 71 3.82 4.12 -9.27
CA MET A 71 4.28 2.92 -9.95
C MET A 71 5.79 2.98 -10.20
N PHE A 72 6.39 1.81 -10.33
CA PHE A 72 7.76 1.65 -10.80
C PHE A 72 7.85 0.56 -11.86
N THR A 73 8.81 0.67 -12.79
CA THR A 73 9.11 -0.44 -13.72
C THR A 73 10.17 -1.37 -13.15
N GLN A 74 9.92 -2.66 -13.33
CA GLN A 74 10.91 -3.70 -13.14
C GLN A 74 11.88 -3.77 -14.33
N LYS A 75 12.87 -4.67 -14.28
CA LYS A 75 13.88 -4.82 -15.34
C LYS A 75 13.30 -5.32 -16.67
N ASN A 76 12.13 -5.93 -16.66
CA ASN A 76 11.37 -6.43 -17.81
C ASN A 76 10.32 -5.43 -18.32
N ASP A 77 10.44 -4.16 -17.96
CA ASP A 77 9.48 -3.08 -18.27
C ASP A 77 8.05 -3.31 -17.75
N GLN A 78 7.86 -4.26 -16.84
CA GLN A 78 6.58 -4.46 -16.16
C GLN A 78 6.38 -3.38 -15.09
N TRP A 79 5.28 -2.63 -15.23
CA TRP A 79 4.85 -1.63 -14.24
C TRP A 79 4.21 -2.31 -13.03
N MET A 80 4.64 -1.92 -11.84
CA MET A 80 4.12 -2.39 -10.57
C MET A 80 3.73 -1.20 -9.71
N VAL A 81 2.54 -1.25 -9.11
CA VAL A 81 2.14 -0.27 -8.08
C VAL A 81 2.94 -0.56 -6.81
N TYR A 82 3.61 0.45 -6.26
CA TYR A 82 4.30 0.33 -4.98
C TYR A 82 3.65 1.13 -3.86
N ASP A 83 2.78 2.10 -4.19
CA ASP A 83 2.04 2.89 -3.22
C ASP A 83 0.77 3.44 -3.87
N MET A 84 -0.29 3.55 -3.07
CA MET A 84 -1.54 4.22 -3.47
C MET A 84 -1.75 5.39 -2.51
N VAL A 85 -2.14 6.53 -3.06
CA VAL A 85 -2.54 7.70 -2.27
C VAL A 85 -4.04 7.85 -2.43
N ILE A 86 -4.79 7.62 -1.35
CA ILE A 86 -6.25 7.70 -1.33
C ILE A 86 -6.62 8.93 -0.51
N GLU A 87 -7.37 9.87 -1.09
CA GLU A 87 -7.76 11.12 -0.42
C GLU A 87 -6.55 11.87 0.19
N GLY A 88 -5.42 11.85 -0.52
CA GLY A 88 -4.17 12.49 -0.08
C GLY A 88 -3.33 11.66 0.91
N VAL A 89 -3.82 10.52 1.38
CA VAL A 89 -3.13 9.66 2.34
C VAL A 89 -2.42 8.50 1.63
N SER A 90 -1.09 8.48 1.70
CA SER A 90 -0.26 7.36 1.22
C SER A 90 -0.45 6.13 2.09
N LEU A 91 -0.83 5.00 1.50
CA LEU A 91 -1.00 3.74 2.22
C LEU A 91 0.31 3.28 2.87
N ILE A 92 1.37 3.20 2.07
CA ILE A 92 2.68 2.76 2.56
C ILE A 92 3.23 3.77 3.56
N GLY A 93 3.06 5.07 3.30
CA GLY A 93 3.48 6.13 4.22
C GLY A 93 2.80 6.02 5.58
N ASN A 94 1.48 5.82 5.60
CA ASN A 94 0.67 5.68 6.80
C ASN A 94 1.12 4.49 7.66
N TYR A 95 1.20 3.29 7.08
CA TYR A 95 1.67 2.10 7.82
C TYR A 95 3.12 2.21 8.25
N ARG A 96 3.99 2.82 7.44
CA ARG A 96 5.39 3.04 7.83
C ARG A 96 5.49 3.88 9.10
N SER A 97 4.67 4.92 9.23
CA SER A 97 4.60 5.75 10.43
C SER A 97 4.05 4.97 11.62
N GLN A 98 2.95 4.24 11.45
CA GLN A 98 2.35 3.43 12.53
C GLN A 98 3.30 2.35 13.05
N PHE A 99 3.92 1.57 12.15
CA PHE A 99 4.89 0.56 12.53
C PHE A 99 6.15 1.17 13.13
N GLY A 100 6.57 2.35 12.67
CA GLY A 100 7.68 3.09 13.28
C GLY A 100 7.42 3.43 14.74
N GLN A 101 6.26 4.04 15.02
CA GLN A 101 5.87 4.38 16.40
C GLN A 101 5.71 3.16 17.30
N MET A 102 5.22 2.05 16.74
CA MET A 102 5.11 0.81 17.49
C MET A 102 6.49 0.24 17.83
N LEU A 103 7.41 0.19 16.87
CA LEU A 103 8.77 -0.33 17.08
C LEU A 103 9.67 0.57 17.93
N GLU A 104 9.20 1.76 18.33
CA GLU A 104 9.85 2.58 19.36
C GLU A 104 9.50 2.12 20.79
N LYS A 105 8.40 1.38 20.95
CA LYS A 105 7.86 0.96 22.26
C LYS A 105 7.81 -0.55 22.43
N ASP A 106 7.51 -1.26 21.35
CA ASP A 106 7.22 -2.69 21.28
C ASP A 106 8.29 -3.38 20.41
N SER A 107 8.38 -4.70 20.54
CA SER A 107 9.28 -5.54 19.74
C SER A 107 8.77 -5.76 18.31
N PHE A 108 9.60 -6.39 17.47
CA PHE A 108 9.15 -6.77 16.12
C PHE A 108 8.19 -7.95 16.16
N GLU A 109 8.40 -8.86 17.11
CA GLU A 109 7.52 -9.98 17.44
C GLU A 109 6.12 -9.46 17.80
N ASP A 110 6.02 -8.42 18.63
CA ASP A 110 4.73 -7.79 18.95
C ASP A 110 4.03 -7.24 17.69
N LEU A 111 4.81 -6.68 16.75
CA LEU A 111 4.28 -6.18 15.49
C LEU A 111 3.73 -7.31 14.64
N MET A 112 4.46 -8.43 14.56
CA MET A 112 4.04 -9.63 13.85
C MET A 112 2.75 -10.19 14.45
N GLU A 113 2.67 -10.34 15.77
CA GLU A 113 1.45 -10.80 16.43
C GLU A 113 0.24 -9.88 16.16
N LYS A 114 0.44 -8.56 16.16
CA LYS A 114 -0.66 -7.63 15.84
C LYS A 114 -1.09 -7.73 14.38
N LEU A 115 -0.17 -8.04 13.45
CA LEU A 115 -0.49 -8.27 12.04
C LEU A 115 -1.20 -9.60 11.82
N GLU A 116 -0.88 -10.65 12.59
CA GLU A 116 -1.58 -11.93 12.54
C GLU A 116 -3.04 -11.85 13.03
N LYS A 117 -3.29 -10.98 14.02
CA LYS A 117 -4.63 -10.77 14.62
C LYS A 117 -5.56 -9.91 13.74
N LYS A 118 -5.08 -9.38 12.60
CA LYS A 118 -5.84 -8.54 11.66
C LYS A 118 -6.45 -9.38 10.54
#